data_AF-A0A1F4XLT2-F1
#
_entry.id   AF-A0A1F4XLT2-F1
#
_cell.length_a   1.000
_cell.length_b   1.000
_cell.length_c   1.000
_cell.angle_alpha   90.00
_cell.angle_beta   90.00
_cell.angle_gamma   90.00
#
_symmetry.space_group_name_H-M   'P 1'
#
loop_
_entity.id
_entity.type
_entity.pdbx_description
1 polymer ?
#
loop_
_entity_poly.entity_id
_entity_poly.type
_entity_poly.pdbx_seq_one_letter_code
_entity_poly.pdbx_strand_id
1 'polypeptide(L)'
;MSKYRLFGMSLLLILGIILLSSCAKPPDKEMQAARDAVSASMNAEANMYVPDLFTSAQDSLNQAETFVSEKKYGDAKRLALFAKSWADSATVMAGTKKEEMKASAENSIAEATTKLDAMKKMKVTPKMKKEMDKTVKTCEASLADAKKALEAGDYKQASDLANDVISRITKAEEGMKKK
;
A
#
# COMPACT_ATOMS: atom_id res chain seq x y z
N MET A 1 40.16 -67.82 -14.88
CA MET A 1 39.88 -66.71 -13.95
C MET A 1 39.66 -65.34 -14.63
N SER A 2 39.32 -65.25 -15.93
CA SER A 2 39.17 -63.94 -16.61
C SER A 2 37.73 -63.52 -16.95
N LYS A 3 36.73 -64.40 -16.84
CA LYS A 3 35.36 -64.15 -17.33
C LYS A 3 34.48 -63.31 -16.38
N TYR A 4 34.81 -63.26 -15.09
CA TYR A 4 34.05 -62.50 -14.09
C TYR A 4 34.51 -61.04 -13.92
N ARG A 5 35.71 -60.70 -14.42
CA ARG A 5 36.25 -59.33 -14.36
C ARG A 5 35.62 -58.39 -15.39
N LEU A 6 35.15 -58.93 -16.53
CA LEU A 6 34.42 -58.15 -17.54
C LEU A 6 32.96 -57.90 -17.16
N PHE A 7 32.31 -58.83 -16.43
CA PHE A 7 30.89 -58.72 -16.08
C PHE A 7 30.64 -57.74 -14.92
N GLY A 8 31.58 -57.62 -13.97
CA GLY A 8 31.50 -56.66 -12.86
C GLY A 8 31.72 -55.20 -13.27
N MET A 9 32.43 -54.95 -14.37
CA MET A 9 32.74 -53.60 -14.85
C MET A 9 31.60 -52.99 -15.71
N SER A 10 30.71 -53.83 -16.24
CA SER A 10 29.54 -53.40 -17.02
C SER A 10 28.34 -53.04 -16.14
N LEU A 11 28.21 -53.68 -14.97
CA LEU A 11 27.11 -53.43 -14.02
C LEU A 11 27.30 -52.13 -13.22
N LEU A 12 28.55 -51.68 -13.03
CA LEU A 12 28.90 -50.40 -12.40
C LEU A 12 28.65 -49.18 -13.30
N LEU A 13 28.55 -49.36 -14.62
CA LEU A 13 28.30 -48.26 -15.57
C LEU A 13 26.80 -47.92 -15.69
N ILE A 14 25.91 -48.89 -15.47
CA ILE A 14 24.45 -48.71 -15.61
C ILE A 14 23.84 -48.03 -14.37
N LEU A 15 24.47 -48.18 -13.19
CA LEU A 15 24.01 -47.55 -11.94
C LEU A 15 24.39 -46.06 -11.83
N GLY A 16 25.27 -45.54 -12.69
CA GLY A 16 25.70 -44.14 -12.70
C GLY A 16 24.79 -43.16 -13.45
N ILE A 17 23.81 -43.65 -14.22
CA ILE A 17 23.00 -42.81 -15.13
C ILE A 17 21.70 -42.32 -14.47
N ILE A 18 21.29 -42.88 -13.32
CA ILE A 18 20.03 -42.52 -12.65
C ILE A 18 20.12 -41.19 -11.88
N LEU A 19 21.32 -40.65 -11.63
CA LEU A 19 21.52 -39.40 -10.87
C LEU A 19 21.36 -38.12 -11.70
N LEU A 20 21.12 -38.20 -13.01
CA LEU A 20 21.01 -37.04 -13.91
C LEU A 20 19.56 -36.66 -14.26
N SER A 21 18.57 -37.34 -13.68
CA SER A 21 17.14 -37.10 -13.96
C SER A 21 16.44 -36.26 -12.89
N SER A 22 17.15 -35.43 -12.12
CA SER A 22 16.52 -34.39 -11.30
C SER A 22 16.28 -33.14 -12.14
N CYS A 23 15.48 -33.27 -13.21
CA CYS A 23 14.74 -32.12 -13.70
C CYS A 23 13.71 -31.81 -12.62
N ALA A 24 14.06 -30.94 -11.67
CA ALA A 24 13.11 -30.44 -10.69
C ALA A 24 11.88 -29.92 -11.43
N LYS A 25 10.68 -30.24 -10.95
CA LYS A 25 9.43 -29.77 -11.57
C LYS A 25 9.31 -28.24 -11.37
N PRO A 26 8.78 -27.48 -12.34
CA PRO A 26 8.37 -26.10 -12.13
C PRO A 26 7.49 -25.91 -10.87
N PRO A 27 7.66 -24.82 -10.10
CA PRO A 27 6.92 -24.58 -8.87
C PRO A 27 5.54 -23.94 -9.14
N ASP A 28 4.71 -24.59 -9.96
CA ASP A 28 3.46 -24.01 -10.49
C ASP A 28 2.49 -23.55 -9.39
N LYS A 29 2.40 -24.32 -8.29
CA LYS A 29 1.50 -24.01 -7.16
C LYS A 29 1.93 -22.74 -6.46
N GLU A 30 3.22 -22.60 -6.16
CA GLU A 30 3.76 -21.43 -5.50
C GLU A 30 3.69 -20.19 -6.40
N MET A 31 3.96 -20.34 -7.70
CA MET A 31 3.81 -19.25 -8.67
C MET A 31 2.37 -18.77 -8.76
N GLN A 32 1.39 -19.67 -8.83
CA GLN A 32 -0.02 -19.28 -8.86
C GLN A 32 -0.42 -18.56 -7.56
N ALA A 33 -0.06 -19.11 -6.41
CA ALA A 33 -0.36 -18.48 -5.11
C ALA A 33 0.26 -17.08 -4.98
N ALA A 34 1.46 -16.86 -5.52
CA ALA A 34 2.09 -15.55 -5.56
C ALA A 34 1.35 -14.56 -6.47
N ARG A 35 0.93 -14.99 -7.68
CA ARG A 35 0.12 -14.17 -8.60
C ARG A 35 -1.21 -13.75 -7.97
N ASP A 36 -1.89 -14.70 -7.33
CA ASP A 36 -3.16 -14.47 -6.66
C ASP A 36 -2.99 -13.47 -5.52
N ALA A 37 -1.94 -13.63 -4.71
CA ALA A 37 -1.65 -12.72 -3.61
C ALA A 37 -1.30 -11.29 -4.10
N VAL A 38 -0.46 -11.15 -5.14
CA VAL A 38 -0.14 -9.83 -5.73
C VAL A 38 -1.40 -9.17 -6.31
N SER A 39 -2.28 -9.95 -6.95
CA SER A 39 -3.57 -9.43 -7.44
C SER A 39 -4.49 -9.01 -6.31
N ALA A 40 -4.55 -9.78 -5.23
CA ALA A 40 -5.34 -9.45 -4.04
C ALA A 40 -4.84 -8.18 -3.35
N SER A 41 -3.52 -7.98 -3.25
CA SER A 41 -2.94 -6.77 -2.65
C SER A 41 -3.20 -5.53 -3.51
N MET A 42 -3.16 -5.66 -4.84
CA MET A 42 -3.56 -4.58 -5.76
C MET A 42 -5.05 -4.21 -5.56
N ASN A 43 -5.94 -5.19 -5.43
CA ASN A 43 -7.36 -4.95 -5.17
C ASN A 43 -7.61 -4.31 -3.79
N ALA A 44 -6.71 -4.53 -2.84
CA ALA A 44 -6.69 -3.85 -1.54
C ALA A 44 -6.01 -2.47 -1.59
N GLU A 45 -5.71 -1.96 -2.79
CA GLU A 45 -5.06 -0.66 -3.02
C GLU A 45 -3.70 -0.54 -2.34
N ALA A 46 -2.98 -1.66 -2.21
CA ALA A 46 -1.66 -1.67 -1.57
C ALA A 46 -0.64 -0.80 -2.30
N ASN A 47 -0.78 -0.63 -3.61
CA ASN A 47 0.02 0.30 -4.40
C ASN A 47 -0.13 1.76 -3.96
N MET A 48 -1.27 2.14 -3.37
CA MET A 48 -1.54 3.48 -2.86
C MET A 48 -1.11 3.63 -1.40
N TYR A 49 -1.46 2.65 -0.56
CA TYR A 49 -1.30 2.79 0.89
C TYR A 49 0.03 2.24 1.44
N VAL A 50 0.64 1.27 0.74
CA VAL A 50 1.90 0.63 1.13
C VAL A 50 2.77 0.31 -0.10
N PRO A 51 3.15 1.32 -0.90
CA PRO A 51 3.79 1.14 -2.21
C PRO A 51 5.08 0.31 -2.15
N ASP A 52 5.88 0.45 -1.10
CA ASP A 52 7.15 -0.27 -0.94
C ASP A 52 6.94 -1.80 -0.80
N LEU A 53 5.94 -2.20 0.00
CA LEU A 53 5.58 -3.63 0.17
C LEU A 53 5.01 -4.20 -1.12
N PHE A 54 4.13 -3.44 -1.79
CA PHE A 54 3.54 -3.85 -3.06
C PHE A 54 4.62 -4.03 -4.14
N THR A 55 5.55 -3.08 -4.25
CA THR A 55 6.68 -3.15 -5.19
C THR A 55 7.59 -4.34 -4.88
N SER A 56 7.90 -4.57 -3.61
CA SER A 56 8.71 -5.74 -3.20
C SER A 56 8.05 -7.07 -3.59
N ALA A 57 6.73 -7.16 -3.51
CA ALA A 57 5.98 -8.34 -3.96
C ALA A 57 6.05 -8.51 -5.49
N GLN A 58 5.83 -7.44 -6.24
CA GLN A 58 5.87 -7.45 -7.70
C GLN A 58 7.26 -7.81 -8.24
N ASP A 59 8.31 -7.20 -7.69
CA ASP A 59 9.69 -7.46 -8.08
C ASP A 59 10.09 -8.92 -7.82
N SER A 60 9.70 -9.44 -6.65
CA SER A 60 9.93 -10.85 -6.30
C SER A 60 9.20 -11.79 -7.26
N LEU A 61 7.96 -11.48 -7.64
CA LEU A 61 7.19 -12.29 -8.59
C LEU A 61 7.83 -12.28 -9.98
N ASN A 62 8.17 -11.09 -10.50
CA ASN A 62 8.80 -10.93 -11.82
C ASN A 62 10.13 -11.70 -11.90
N GLN A 63 10.93 -11.64 -10.83
CA GLN A 63 12.19 -12.37 -10.79
C GLN A 63 11.97 -13.89 -10.63
N ALA A 64 10.92 -14.32 -9.93
CA ALA A 64 10.53 -15.74 -9.89
C ALA A 64 10.17 -16.27 -11.29
N GLU A 65 9.40 -15.51 -12.08
CA GLU A 65 9.05 -15.87 -13.47
C GLU A 65 10.26 -15.97 -14.38
N THR A 66 11.22 -15.06 -14.21
CA THR A 66 12.50 -15.10 -14.90
C THR A 66 13.22 -16.41 -14.60
N PHE A 67 13.29 -16.81 -13.32
CA PHE A 67 13.92 -18.07 -12.93
C PHE A 67 13.16 -19.32 -13.39
N VAL A 68 11.83 -19.29 -13.52
CA VAL A 68 11.09 -20.37 -14.18
C VAL A 68 11.54 -20.52 -15.63
N SER A 69 11.68 -19.41 -16.35
CA SER A 69 12.10 -19.39 -17.76
C SER A 69 13.54 -19.90 -17.93
N GLU A 70 14.41 -19.58 -16.97
CA GLU A 70 15.80 -20.08 -16.89
C GLU A 70 15.91 -21.51 -16.35
N LYS A 71 14.77 -22.16 -16.01
CA LYS A 71 14.70 -23.48 -15.38
C LYS A 71 15.41 -23.57 -14.01
N LYS A 72 15.64 -22.43 -13.35
CA LYS A 72 16.15 -22.30 -11.98
C LYS A 72 15.01 -22.45 -10.96
N TYR A 73 14.37 -23.62 -10.95
CA TYR A 73 13.11 -23.83 -10.22
C TYR A 73 13.21 -23.67 -8.70
N GLY A 74 14.37 -23.96 -8.10
CA GLY A 74 14.59 -23.73 -6.66
C GLY A 74 14.56 -22.25 -6.29
N ASP A 75 15.24 -21.41 -7.07
CA ASP A 75 15.25 -19.96 -6.87
C ASP A 75 13.87 -19.35 -7.20
N ALA A 76 13.22 -19.83 -8.27
CA ALA A 76 11.86 -19.44 -8.61
C ALA A 76 10.88 -19.73 -7.46
N LYS A 77 10.93 -20.92 -6.87
CA LYS A 77 10.09 -21.29 -5.73
C LYS A 77 10.32 -20.37 -4.54
N ARG A 78 11.58 -20.07 -4.22
CA ARG A 78 11.94 -19.20 -3.10
C ARG A 78 11.37 -17.78 -3.30
N LEU A 79 11.55 -17.21 -4.48
CA LEU A 79 11.04 -15.88 -4.79
C LEU A 79 9.51 -15.83 -4.88
N ALA A 80 8.86 -16.88 -5.37
CA ALA A 80 7.40 -16.97 -5.34
C ALA A 80 6.84 -16.94 -3.91
N LEU A 81 7.48 -17.66 -2.97
CA LEU A 81 7.11 -17.62 -1.56
C LEU A 81 7.33 -16.22 -0.94
N PHE A 82 8.42 -15.54 -1.29
CA PHE A 82 8.64 -14.16 -0.84
C PHE A 82 7.61 -13.20 -1.44
N ALA A 83 7.34 -13.28 -2.75
CA ALA A 83 6.32 -12.48 -3.42
C ALA A 83 4.95 -12.62 -2.72
N LYS A 84 4.55 -13.86 -2.42
CA LYS A 84 3.32 -14.13 -1.67
C LYS A 84 3.36 -13.49 -0.28
N SER A 85 4.44 -13.69 0.48
CA SER A 85 4.59 -13.14 1.84
C SER A 85 4.51 -11.61 1.86
N TRP A 86 5.20 -10.94 0.92
CA TRP A 86 5.13 -9.49 0.77
C TRP A 86 3.74 -9.02 0.38
N ALA A 87 3.08 -9.72 -0.55
CA ALA A 87 1.73 -9.36 -1.00
C ALA A 87 0.66 -9.56 0.09
N ASP A 88 0.73 -10.64 0.87
CA ASP A 88 -0.17 -10.86 2.00
C ASP A 88 0.00 -9.74 3.05
N SER A 89 1.25 -9.39 3.37
CA SER A 89 1.56 -8.28 4.28
C SER A 89 1.05 -6.95 3.73
N ALA A 90 1.27 -6.71 2.43
CA ALA A 90 0.79 -5.51 1.75
C ALA A 90 -0.74 -5.39 1.83
N THR A 91 -1.46 -6.49 1.65
CA THR A 91 -2.93 -6.54 1.75
C THR A 91 -3.42 -6.11 3.13
N VAL A 92 -2.86 -6.70 4.19
CA VAL A 92 -3.24 -6.38 5.58
C VAL A 92 -2.91 -4.93 5.91
N MET A 93 -1.67 -4.51 5.60
CA MET A 93 -1.18 -3.18 5.94
C MET A 93 -1.88 -2.08 5.14
N ALA A 94 -2.27 -2.34 3.89
CA ALA A 94 -3.08 -1.41 3.11
C ALA A 94 -4.43 -1.14 3.78
N GLY A 95 -5.12 -2.19 4.22
CA GLY A 95 -6.36 -2.07 4.98
C GLY A 95 -6.20 -1.24 6.25
N THR A 96 -5.17 -1.53 7.05
CA THR A 96 -4.87 -0.75 8.27
C THR A 96 -4.58 0.71 7.96
N LYS A 97 -3.72 0.99 6.98
CA LYS A 97 -3.37 2.36 6.58
C LYS A 97 -4.55 3.13 6.02
N LYS A 98 -5.43 2.46 5.29
CA LYS A 98 -6.68 3.05 4.77
C LYS A 98 -7.61 3.47 5.91
N GLU A 99 -7.82 2.62 6.91
CA GLU A 99 -8.63 2.96 8.09
C GLU A 99 -7.99 4.08 8.93
N GLU A 100 -6.67 4.06 9.12
CA GLU A 100 -5.95 5.16 9.79
C GLU A 100 -6.14 6.50 9.07
N MET A 101 -6.03 6.50 7.73
CA MET A 101 -6.24 7.70 6.91
C MET A 101 -7.67 8.20 6.98
N LYS A 102 -8.65 7.29 6.98
CA LYS A 102 -10.07 7.63 7.15
C LYS A 102 -10.31 8.29 8.51
N ALA A 103 -9.84 7.66 9.58
CA ALA A 103 -9.98 8.20 10.94
C ALA A 103 -9.29 9.57 11.08
N SER A 104 -8.12 9.75 10.46
CA SER A 104 -7.43 11.05 10.41
C SER A 104 -8.25 12.12 9.70
N ALA A 105 -8.86 11.78 8.55
CA ALA A 105 -9.73 12.69 7.82
C ALA A 105 -10.99 13.07 8.63
N GLU A 106 -11.65 12.09 9.25
CA GLU A 106 -12.81 12.31 10.13
C GLU A 106 -12.48 13.24 11.30
N ASN A 107 -11.36 13.00 11.98
CA ASN A 107 -10.87 13.84 13.08
C ASN A 107 -10.57 15.27 12.60
N SER A 108 -9.90 15.42 11.45
CA SER A 108 -9.57 16.74 10.89
C SER A 108 -10.84 17.52 10.51
N ILE A 109 -11.85 16.85 9.94
CA ILE A 109 -13.15 17.45 9.62
C ILE A 109 -13.89 17.88 10.89
N ALA A 110 -13.87 17.05 11.94
CA ALA A 110 -14.50 17.38 13.23
C ALA A 110 -13.83 18.60 13.89
N GLU A 111 -12.50 18.66 13.88
CA GLU A 111 -11.73 19.80 14.39
C GLU A 111 -12.01 21.06 13.57
N ALA A 112 -11.95 20.97 12.24
CA ALA A 112 -12.24 22.07 11.33
C ALA A 112 -13.66 22.63 11.56
N THR A 113 -14.65 21.74 11.74
CA THR A 113 -16.03 22.12 12.06
C THR A 113 -16.11 22.88 13.38
N THR A 114 -15.49 22.34 14.43
CA THR A 114 -15.48 22.95 15.77
C THR A 114 -14.84 24.34 15.75
N LYS A 115 -13.68 24.48 15.10
CA LYS A 115 -12.98 25.76 14.97
C LYS A 115 -13.78 26.77 14.14
N LEU A 116 -14.42 26.33 13.07
CA LEU A 116 -15.24 27.20 12.22
C LEU A 116 -16.47 27.73 12.99
N ASP A 117 -17.11 26.87 13.78
CA ASP A 117 -18.23 27.28 14.63
C ASP A 117 -17.81 28.24 15.74
N ALA A 118 -16.62 28.05 16.32
CA ALA A 118 -16.05 28.99 17.28
C ALA A 118 -15.75 30.35 16.64
N MET A 119 -15.12 30.37 15.46
CA MET A 119 -14.83 31.59 14.71
C MET A 119 -16.09 32.39 14.41
N LYS A 120 -17.18 31.72 13.97
CA LYS A 120 -18.48 32.37 13.70
C LYS A 120 -19.08 33.08 14.91
N LYS A 121 -18.80 32.59 16.12
CA LYS A 121 -19.33 33.12 17.39
C LYS A 121 -18.43 34.22 17.98
N MET A 122 -17.26 34.46 17.39
CA MET A 122 -16.28 35.38 17.97
C MET A 122 -16.74 36.84 17.85
N LYS A 123 -16.65 37.58 18.95
CA LYS A 123 -16.95 39.02 18.97
C LYS A 123 -15.74 39.78 18.43
N VAL A 124 -15.95 40.52 17.34
CA VAL A 124 -14.91 41.29 16.64
C VAL A 124 -15.44 42.66 16.24
N THR A 125 -14.53 43.59 15.94
CA THR A 125 -14.90 44.92 15.43
C THR A 125 -15.59 44.83 14.06
N PRO A 126 -16.40 45.82 13.64
CA PRO A 126 -17.08 45.78 12.33
C PRO A 126 -16.12 45.60 11.14
N LYS A 127 -14.93 46.19 11.21
CA LYS A 127 -13.89 46.05 10.18
C LYS A 127 -13.37 44.61 10.09
N MET A 128 -13.09 44.00 11.24
CA MET A 128 -12.64 42.59 11.32
C MET A 128 -13.76 41.62 10.92
N LYS A 129 -15.01 41.94 11.25
CA LYS A 129 -16.17 41.13 10.90
C LYS A 129 -16.31 40.90 9.40
N LYS A 130 -16.10 41.94 8.58
CA LYS A 130 -16.16 41.82 7.13
C LYS A 130 -15.13 40.83 6.56
N GLU A 131 -13.89 40.89 7.04
CA GLU A 131 -12.82 39.97 6.61
C GLU A 131 -13.03 38.55 7.18
N MET A 132 -13.54 38.45 8.41
CA MET A 132 -13.92 37.18 9.03
C MET A 132 -15.04 36.50 8.24
N ASP A 133 -16.11 37.21 7.86
CA ASP A 133 -17.22 36.65 7.08
C ASP A 133 -16.76 36.09 5.71
N LYS A 134 -15.79 36.75 5.06
CA LYS A 134 -15.18 36.25 3.82
C LYS A 134 -14.37 34.97 4.07
N THR A 135 -13.61 34.93 5.16
CA THR A 135 -12.84 33.76 5.57
C THR A 135 -13.77 32.60 5.91
N VAL A 136 -14.82 32.83 6.70
CA VAL A 136 -15.85 31.85 7.05
C VAL A 136 -16.47 31.25 5.81
N LYS A 137 -16.94 32.06 4.84
CA LYS A 137 -17.52 31.53 3.59
C LYS A 137 -16.58 30.61 2.83
N THR A 138 -15.29 30.95 2.81
CA THR A 138 -14.29 30.14 2.11
C THR A 138 -14.01 28.83 2.86
N CYS A 139 -13.95 28.90 4.20
CA CYS A 139 -13.81 27.73 5.05
C CYS A 139 -15.03 26.81 4.98
N GLU A 140 -16.24 27.35 4.88
CA GLU A 140 -17.48 26.56 4.71
C GLU A 140 -17.46 25.79 3.39
N ALA A 141 -17.05 26.43 2.29
CA ALA A 141 -16.92 25.76 1.00
C ALA A 141 -15.87 24.64 1.06
N SER A 142 -14.68 24.92 1.59
CA SER A 142 -13.60 23.92 1.72
C SER A 142 -14.00 22.75 2.64
N LEU A 143 -14.71 23.03 3.75
CA LEU A 143 -15.24 22.00 4.64
C LEU A 143 -16.33 21.14 3.97
N ALA A 144 -17.16 21.73 3.12
CA ALA A 144 -18.14 20.98 2.33
C ALA A 144 -17.45 20.05 1.33
N ASP A 145 -16.40 20.52 0.66
CA ASP A 145 -15.62 19.70 -0.26
C ASP A 145 -14.81 18.62 0.46
N ALA A 146 -14.30 18.90 1.67
CA ALA A 146 -13.65 17.90 2.53
C ALA A 146 -14.62 16.74 2.86
N LYS A 147 -15.87 17.06 3.19
CA LYS A 147 -16.91 16.05 3.48
C LYS A 147 -17.26 15.22 2.24
N LYS A 148 -17.37 15.84 1.07
CA LYS A 148 -17.58 15.11 -0.20
C LYS A 148 -16.40 14.18 -0.53
N ALA A 149 -15.16 14.64 -0.31
CA ALA A 149 -13.98 13.81 -0.52
C ALA A 149 -13.97 12.61 0.44
N LEU A 150 -14.36 12.80 1.70
CA LEU A 150 -14.50 11.71 2.67
C LEU A 150 -15.55 10.68 2.20
N GLU A 151 -16.72 11.13 1.75
CA GLU A 151 -17.78 10.28 1.21
C GLU A 151 -17.35 9.53 -0.07
N ALA A 152 -16.50 10.14 -0.88
CA ALA A 152 -15.92 9.54 -2.08
C ALA A 152 -14.77 8.56 -1.80
N GLY A 153 -14.33 8.43 -0.54
CA GLY A 153 -13.18 7.60 -0.17
C GLY A 153 -11.81 8.25 -0.43
N ASP A 154 -11.76 9.50 -0.87
CA ASP A 154 -10.53 10.27 -1.02
C ASP A 154 -10.13 10.89 0.33
N TYR A 155 -9.67 10.02 1.24
CA TYR A 155 -9.31 10.40 2.60
C TYR A 155 -8.13 11.38 2.63
N LYS A 156 -7.24 11.33 1.65
CA LYS A 156 -6.12 12.26 1.55
C LYS A 156 -6.65 13.66 1.23
N GLN A 157 -7.48 13.80 0.20
CA GLN A 157 -8.06 15.10 -0.15
C GLN A 157 -8.96 15.63 0.97
N ALA A 158 -9.74 14.77 1.62
CA ALA A 158 -10.57 15.14 2.76
C ALA A 158 -9.74 15.73 3.91
N SER A 159 -8.65 15.06 4.28
CA SER A 159 -7.72 15.55 5.32
C SER A 159 -7.03 16.84 4.91
N ASP A 160 -6.53 16.95 3.67
CA ASP A 160 -5.85 18.14 3.16
C ASP A 160 -6.77 19.39 3.19
N LEU A 161 -8.03 19.24 2.74
CA LEU A 161 -9.02 20.32 2.75
C LEU A 161 -9.41 20.74 4.18
N ALA A 162 -9.62 19.77 5.08
CA ALA A 162 -9.92 20.06 6.47
C ALA A 162 -8.76 20.77 7.18
N ASN A 163 -7.52 20.35 6.94
CA ASN A 163 -6.32 21.01 7.48
C ASN A 163 -6.12 22.41 6.92
N ASP A 164 -6.45 22.66 5.65
CA ASP A 164 -6.46 24.01 5.08
C ASP A 164 -7.47 24.93 5.81
N VAL A 165 -8.68 24.43 6.13
CA VAL A 165 -9.65 25.17 6.95
C VAL A 165 -9.07 25.52 8.32
N ILE A 166 -8.48 24.54 9.01
CA ILE A 166 -7.84 24.75 10.32
C ILE A 166 -6.73 25.81 10.23
N SER A 167 -5.89 25.74 9.19
CA SER A 167 -4.79 26.70 8.96
C SER A 167 -5.32 28.11 8.73
N ARG A 168 -6.36 28.27 7.91
CA ARG A 168 -6.97 29.58 7.63
C ARG A 168 -7.59 30.21 8.87
N ILE A 169 -8.31 29.42 9.67
CA ILE A 169 -8.90 29.89 10.94
C ILE A 169 -7.79 30.34 11.89
N THR A 170 -6.75 29.52 12.06
CA THR A 170 -5.61 29.84 12.95
C THR A 170 -4.92 31.14 12.52
N LYS A 171 -4.63 31.31 11.22
CA LYS A 171 -4.02 32.55 10.69
C LYS A 171 -4.90 33.77 10.90
N ALA A 172 -6.23 33.62 10.75
CA ALA A 172 -7.16 34.71 10.99
C ALA A 172 -7.19 35.09 12.48
N GLU A 173 -7.22 34.12 13.41
CA GLU A 173 -7.13 34.36 14.86
C GLU A 173 -5.85 35.10 15.25
N GLU A 174 -4.70 34.73 14.71
CA GLU A 174 -3.43 35.42 14.94
C GLU A 174 -3.43 36.84 14.39
N GLY A 175 -3.96 37.04 13.19
CA GLY A 175 -4.10 38.37 12.58
C GLY A 175 -5.02 39.30 13.37
N MET A 176 -5.96 38.74 14.14
CA MET A 176 -6.86 39.47 15.01
C MET A 176 -6.23 39.86 16.35
N LYS A 177 -5.28 39.07 16.88
CA LYS A 177 -4.54 39.39 18.12
C LYS A 177 -3.49 40.50 17.94
N LYS A 178 -3.03 40.73 16.71
CA LYS A 178 -1.98 41.72 16.37
C LYS A 178 -2.52 43.12 16.02
N LYS A 179 -3.83 43.33 16.03
CA LYS A 179 -4.50 44.58 15.66
C LYS A 179 -5.35 45.10 16.80
#